data_AF-A0A3A0CBQ4-F1
#
_entry.id   AF-A0A3A0CBQ4-F1
#
_cell.length_a   1.000
_cell.length_b   1.000
_cell.length_c   1.000
_cell.angle_alpha   90.00
_cell.angle_beta   90.00
_cell.angle_gamma   90.00
#
_symmetry.space_group_name_H-M   'P 1'
#
loop_
_entity.id
_entity.type
_entity.pdbx_description
1 polymer ?
#
loop_
_entity_poly.entity_id
_entity_poly.type
_entity_poly.pdbx_seq_one_letter_code
_entity_poly.pdbx_strand_id
1 'polypeptide(L)'
;MAAFSQPCKGHRARRSRRGFTLIELMIVVAIIGVLVGVLLAVLLGARSKAKVGEARNFLDTAVPTAITKWQEAVKGGRTDIFPPSGTSGESDLYEGNRLLFDELVTKPQKAGKEAYIAADAYSTRENKGKKEFVDPWENPYRYRNWAQPAKGAKGYKKYNEGTYDLVSAGPDGNFDTEDDVINGKK
;
A
#
# COMPACT_ATOMS: atom_id res chain seq x y z
N MET A 1 31.68 88.79 -31.97
CA MET A 1 30.29 88.58 -31.49
C MET A 1 30.05 87.09 -31.44
N ALA A 2 30.04 86.50 -30.24
CA ALA A 2 29.89 85.06 -30.03
C ALA A 2 28.41 84.69 -29.89
N ALA A 3 27.94 83.69 -30.64
CA ALA A 3 26.61 83.12 -30.49
C ALA A 3 26.71 81.81 -29.69
N PHE A 4 26.20 81.82 -28.46
CA PHE A 4 26.02 80.63 -27.63
C PHE A 4 24.82 79.81 -28.12
N SER A 5 25.05 78.56 -28.50
CA SER A 5 23.99 77.57 -28.75
C SER A 5 23.58 76.91 -27.42
N GLN A 6 22.29 76.96 -27.09
CA GLN A 6 21.75 76.32 -25.89
C GLN A 6 21.49 74.82 -26.12
N PRO A 7 21.69 73.95 -25.11
CA PRO A 7 21.42 72.52 -25.23
C PRO A 7 19.92 72.23 -25.10
N CYS A 8 19.36 71.50 -26.06
CA CYS A 8 17.98 71.03 -26.03
C CYS A 8 17.77 70.08 -24.83
N LYS A 9 16.91 70.47 -23.88
CA LYS A 9 16.49 69.63 -22.75
C LYS A 9 15.59 68.48 -23.23
N GLY A 10 16.06 67.25 -23.03
CA GLY A 10 15.36 66.03 -23.39
C GLY A 10 14.03 65.83 -22.65
N HIS A 11 13.01 65.37 -23.37
CA HIS A 11 11.79 64.82 -22.79
C HIS A 11 11.89 63.30 -22.81
N ARG A 12 12.33 62.72 -21.68
CA ARG A 12 12.35 61.27 -21.50
C ARG A 12 10.89 60.82 -21.30
N ALA A 13 10.28 60.25 -22.34
CA ALA A 13 8.92 59.73 -22.27
C ALA A 13 8.81 58.73 -21.12
N ARG A 14 8.05 59.06 -20.08
CA ARG A 14 7.71 58.13 -18.99
C ARG A 14 6.88 57.01 -19.61
N ARG A 15 7.52 55.86 -19.83
CA ARG A 15 6.85 54.62 -20.24
C ARG A 15 5.82 54.30 -19.14
N SER A 16 4.52 54.38 -19.46
CA SER A 16 3.48 54.08 -18.50
C SER A 16 3.63 52.62 -18.08
N ARG A 17 3.89 52.38 -16.79
CA ARG A 17 3.82 51.04 -16.23
C ARG A 17 2.33 50.70 -16.14
N ARG A 18 1.85 49.85 -17.05
CA ARG A 18 0.51 49.26 -16.94
C ARG A 18 0.49 48.39 -15.68
N GLY A 19 -0.39 48.71 -14.74
CA GLY A 19 -0.66 47.87 -13.57
C GLY A 19 -1.62 46.74 -13.93
N PHE A 20 -1.54 45.65 -13.19
CA PHE A 20 -2.46 44.53 -13.31
C PHE A 20 -3.84 44.93 -12.79
N THR A 21 -4.91 44.55 -13.48
CA THR A 21 -6.27 44.84 -13.00
C THR A 21 -6.71 43.79 -11.97
N LEU A 22 -7.53 44.17 -10.99
CA LEU A 22 -8.06 43.22 -9.99
C LEU A 22 -8.83 42.06 -10.64
N ILE A 23 -9.56 42.36 -11.72
CA ILE A 23 -10.32 41.34 -12.46
C ILE A 23 -9.40 40.32 -13.15
N GLU A 24 -8.26 40.75 -13.66
CA GLU A 24 -7.27 39.87 -14.29
C GLU A 24 -6.69 38.90 -13.27
N LEU A 25 -6.41 39.37 -12.04
CA LEU A 25 -5.95 38.48 -10.96
C LEU A 25 -7.05 37.55 -10.48
N MET A 26 -8.28 38.05 -10.37
CA MET A 26 -9.43 37.29 -9.90
C MET A 26 -9.72 36.10 -10.82
N ILE A 27 -9.70 36.30 -12.14
CA ILE A 27 -9.93 35.24 -13.12
C ILE A 27 -8.79 34.21 -13.04
N VAL A 28 -7.54 34.63 -12.88
CA VAL A 28 -6.40 33.72 -12.78
C VAL A 28 -6.52 32.81 -11.57
N VAL A 29 -6.79 33.36 -10.38
CA VAL A 29 -6.94 32.53 -9.18
C VAL A 29 -8.19 31.64 -9.25
N ALA A 30 -9.25 32.10 -9.91
CA ALA A 30 -10.45 31.28 -10.16
C ALA A 30 -10.12 30.06 -11.03
N ILE A 31 -9.37 30.23 -12.13
CA ILE A 31 -8.98 29.13 -13.02
C ILE A 31 -8.03 28.17 -12.28
N ILE A 32 -7.05 28.67 -11.53
CA ILE A 32 -6.14 27.83 -10.73
C ILE A 32 -6.94 27.00 -9.70
N GLY A 33 -7.92 27.61 -9.04
CA GLY A 33 -8.80 26.91 -8.09
C GLY A 33 -9.54 25.72 -8.73
N VAL A 34 -10.10 25.93 -9.93
CA VAL A 34 -10.78 24.85 -10.68
C VAL A 34 -9.80 23.73 -11.06
N LEU A 35 -8.62 24.07 -11.58
CA LEU A 35 -7.62 23.08 -11.99
C LEU A 35 -7.12 22.23 -10.82
N VAL A 36 -6.82 22.88 -9.67
CA VAL A 36 -6.38 22.17 -8.46
C VAL A 36 -7.49 21.26 -7.93
N GLY A 37 -8.74 21.71 -7.93
CA GLY A 37 -9.88 20.91 -7.48
C GLY A 37 -10.04 19.61 -8.27
N VAL A 38 -9.98 19.69 -9.60
CA VAL A 38 -10.06 18.49 -10.47
C VAL A 38 -8.85 17.57 -10.26
N LEU A 39 -7.65 18.13 -10.15
CA LEU A 39 -6.43 17.36 -9.98
C LEU A 39 -6.44 16.54 -8.68
N LEU A 40 -6.91 17.13 -7.58
CA LEU A 40 -6.98 16.44 -6.29
C LEU A 40 -7.94 15.24 -6.32
N ALA A 41 -9.12 15.39 -6.93
CA ALA A 41 -10.07 14.29 -7.04
C ALA A 41 -9.50 13.09 -7.83
N VAL A 42 -8.82 13.36 -8.94
CA VAL A 42 -8.15 12.32 -9.76
C VAL A 42 -7.03 11.66 -8.97
N LEU A 43 -6.22 12.43 -8.25
CA LEU A 43 -5.11 11.91 -7.45
C LEU A 43 -5.58 10.97 -6.33
N LEU A 44 -6.66 11.33 -5.62
CA LEU A 44 -7.22 10.48 -4.56
C LEU A 44 -7.70 9.14 -5.11
N GLY A 45 -8.39 9.15 -6.26
CA GLY A 45 -8.81 7.93 -6.94
C GLY A 45 -7.62 7.07 -7.41
N ALA A 46 -6.58 7.69 -7.98
CA ALA A 46 -5.37 7.00 -8.40
C ALA A 46 -4.63 6.36 -7.22
N ARG A 47 -4.51 7.07 -6.09
CA ARG A 47 -3.87 6.55 -4.87
C ARG A 47 -4.63 5.36 -4.29
N SER A 48 -5.96 5.41 -4.25
CA SER A 48 -6.78 4.29 -3.79
C SER A 48 -6.58 3.05 -4.66
N LYS A 49 -6.60 3.21 -5.98
CA LYS A 49 -6.30 2.11 -6.93
C LYS A 49 -4.88 1.55 -6.75
N ALA A 50 -3.89 2.41 -6.50
CA ALA A 50 -2.52 1.97 -6.25
C ALA A 50 -2.41 1.13 -4.97
N LYS A 51 -3.10 1.52 -3.89
CA LYS A 51 -3.17 0.71 -2.65
C LYS A 51 -3.78 -0.67 -2.90
N VAL A 52 -4.91 -0.75 -3.61
CA VAL A 52 -5.50 -2.05 -3.97
C VAL A 52 -4.52 -2.88 -4.82
N GLY A 53 -3.81 -2.26 -5.76
CA GLY A 53 -2.79 -2.92 -6.57
C GLY A 53 -1.61 -3.45 -5.75
N GLU A 54 -1.13 -2.68 -4.78
CA GLU A 54 -0.07 -3.09 -3.85
C GLU A 54 -0.51 -4.30 -3.01
N ALA A 55 -1.71 -4.24 -2.43
CA ALA A 55 -2.29 -5.36 -1.69
C ALA A 55 -2.38 -6.61 -2.58
N ARG A 56 -2.93 -6.50 -3.79
CA ARG A 56 -3.01 -7.61 -4.75
C ARG A 56 -1.64 -8.19 -5.10
N ASN A 57 -0.64 -7.35 -5.34
CA ASN A 57 0.72 -7.82 -5.64
C ASN A 57 1.30 -8.64 -4.47
N PHE A 58 1.07 -8.19 -3.23
CA PHE A 58 1.48 -8.93 -2.05
C PHE A 58 0.76 -10.30 -1.97
N LEU A 59 -0.56 -10.28 -2.14
CA LEU A 59 -1.43 -11.46 -2.00
C LEU A 59 -1.22 -12.52 -3.10
N ASP A 60 -1.12 -12.09 -4.35
CA ASP A 60 -1.14 -12.97 -5.52
C ASP A 60 0.26 -13.30 -6.05
N THR A 61 1.30 -12.54 -5.66
CA THR A 61 2.66 -12.74 -6.17
C THR A 61 3.68 -12.94 -5.05
N ALA A 62 3.76 -12.01 -4.10
CA ALA A 62 4.85 -12.01 -3.11
C ALA A 62 4.79 -13.20 -2.15
N VAL A 63 3.64 -13.37 -1.48
CA VAL A 63 3.45 -14.45 -0.52
C VAL A 63 3.43 -15.83 -1.19
N PRO A 64 2.73 -16.06 -2.31
CA PRO A 64 2.79 -17.35 -3.02
C PRO A 64 4.22 -17.74 -3.39
N THR A 65 5.01 -16.80 -3.94
CA THR A 65 6.42 -17.06 -4.29
C THR A 65 7.24 -17.43 -3.06
N ALA A 66 7.05 -16.71 -1.95
CA ALA A 66 7.75 -17.00 -0.69
C ALA A 66 7.36 -18.36 -0.11
N ILE A 67 6.09 -18.73 -0.20
CA ILE A 67 5.58 -20.04 0.21
C ILE A 67 6.22 -21.14 -0.63
N THR A 68 6.32 -20.99 -1.96
CA THR A 68 6.99 -21.99 -2.81
C THR A 68 8.45 -22.19 -2.39
N LYS A 69 9.20 -21.10 -2.16
CA LYS A 69 10.59 -21.20 -1.65
C LYS A 69 10.66 -21.90 -0.29
N TRP A 70 9.72 -21.60 0.60
CA TRP A 70 9.63 -22.27 1.91
C TRP A 70 9.28 -23.76 1.76
N GLN A 71 8.38 -24.13 0.87
CA GLN A 71 7.99 -25.52 0.59
C GLN A 71 9.19 -26.33 0.10
N GLU A 72 9.96 -25.77 -0.83
CA GLU A 72 11.21 -26.37 -1.33
C GLU A 72 12.21 -26.57 -0.18
N ALA A 73 12.49 -25.53 0.60
CA ALA A 73 13.54 -25.55 1.61
C ALA A 73 13.19 -26.36 2.87
N VAL A 74 11.93 -26.34 3.31
CA VAL A 74 11.50 -26.88 4.61
C VAL A 74 10.67 -28.15 4.48
N LYS A 75 9.92 -28.30 3.38
CA LYS A 75 8.99 -29.43 3.18
C LYS A 75 9.39 -30.38 2.07
N GLY A 76 10.59 -30.20 1.49
CA GLY A 76 11.11 -31.06 0.43
C GLY A 76 10.34 -30.92 -0.88
N GLY A 77 9.80 -29.73 -1.16
CA GLY A 77 9.03 -29.44 -2.37
C GLY A 77 7.56 -29.89 -2.33
N ARG A 78 7.04 -30.29 -1.17
CA ARG A 78 5.62 -30.61 -1.01
C ARG A 78 4.75 -29.36 -1.15
N THR A 79 3.90 -29.35 -2.16
CA THR A 79 3.04 -28.21 -2.53
C THR A 79 1.69 -28.19 -1.80
N ASP A 80 1.33 -29.29 -1.15
CA ASP A 80 0.10 -29.48 -0.36
C ASP A 80 0.22 -28.98 1.09
N ILE A 81 1.41 -28.49 1.47
CA ILE A 81 1.70 -28.03 2.82
C ILE A 81 2.01 -26.55 2.79
N PHE A 82 1.32 -25.78 3.63
CA PHE A 82 1.52 -24.35 3.76
C PHE A 82 2.01 -24.01 5.17
N PRO A 83 2.57 -22.80 5.37
CA PRO A 83 2.93 -22.32 6.69
C PRO A 83 1.80 -22.49 7.72
N PRO A 84 2.15 -22.69 9.00
CA PRO A 84 1.14 -22.83 10.06
C PRO A 84 0.37 -21.52 10.25
N SER A 85 -0.94 -21.64 10.52
CA SER A 85 -1.83 -20.48 10.73
C SER A 85 -2.53 -20.47 12.10
N GLY A 86 -1.94 -21.13 13.11
CA GLY A 86 -2.45 -21.18 14.48
C GLY A 86 -3.50 -22.29 14.71
N THR A 87 -3.72 -22.61 15.99
CA THR A 87 -4.76 -23.57 16.40
C THR A 87 -6.13 -22.88 16.51
N SER A 88 -7.20 -23.66 16.44
CA SER A 88 -8.62 -23.28 16.29
C SER A 88 -9.26 -22.40 17.38
N GLY A 89 -8.48 -21.64 18.15
CA GLY A 89 -9.00 -20.64 19.06
C GLY A 89 -9.33 -19.34 18.33
N GLU A 90 -10.59 -18.91 18.42
CA GLU A 90 -11.12 -17.62 17.97
C GLU A 90 -10.35 -16.39 18.49
N SER A 91 -9.42 -16.57 19.45
CA SER A 91 -8.84 -15.48 20.24
C SER A 91 -7.90 -14.52 19.52
N ASP A 92 -7.38 -14.86 18.33
CA ASP A 92 -6.50 -13.94 17.59
C ASP A 92 -6.64 -14.14 16.08
N LEU A 93 -7.55 -13.36 15.48
CA LEU A 93 -7.77 -13.25 14.03
C LEU A 93 -6.48 -13.03 13.21
N TYR A 94 -5.41 -12.58 13.88
CA TYR A 94 -4.13 -12.21 13.28
C TYR A 94 -2.98 -13.17 13.63
N GLU A 95 -3.23 -14.22 14.42
CA GLU A 95 -2.20 -15.20 14.79
C GLU A 95 -1.57 -15.83 13.55
N GLY A 96 -2.39 -16.16 12.55
CA GLY A 96 -1.90 -16.76 11.30
C GLY A 96 -0.89 -15.88 10.59
N ASN A 97 -1.10 -14.56 10.55
CA ASN A 97 -0.16 -13.63 9.92
C ASN A 97 1.17 -13.56 10.68
N ARG A 98 1.14 -13.52 12.01
CA ARG A 98 2.37 -13.54 12.82
C ARG A 98 3.17 -14.84 12.62
N LEU A 99 2.47 -15.98 12.53
CA LEU A 99 3.11 -17.26 12.27
C LEU A 99 3.67 -17.33 10.84
N LEU A 100 2.94 -16.80 9.86
CA LEU A 100 3.42 -16.66 8.49
C LEU A 100 4.68 -15.80 8.44
N PHE A 101 4.70 -14.65 9.11
CA PHE A 101 5.86 -13.78 9.20
C PHE A 101 7.04 -14.49 9.87
N ASP A 102 6.81 -15.17 10.99
CA ASP A 102 7.86 -15.91 11.69
C ASP A 102 8.47 -16.99 10.80
N GLU A 103 7.64 -17.72 10.06
CA GLU A 103 8.07 -18.79 9.16
C GLU A 103 8.81 -18.27 7.92
N LEU A 104 8.30 -17.20 7.29
CA LEU A 104 8.85 -16.66 6.04
C LEU A 104 10.06 -15.75 6.25
N VAL A 105 10.18 -15.12 7.42
CA VAL A 105 11.17 -14.07 7.69
C VAL A 105 12.03 -14.39 8.90
N THR A 106 11.43 -14.52 10.08
CA THR A 106 12.19 -14.57 11.34
C THR A 106 13.03 -15.85 11.48
N LYS A 107 12.45 -17.01 11.20
CA LYS A 107 13.13 -18.32 11.31
C LYS A 107 14.32 -18.46 10.36
N PRO A 108 14.21 -18.19 9.05
CA PRO A 108 15.36 -18.24 8.17
C PRO A 108 16.46 -17.26 8.62
N GLN A 109 16.09 -16.03 9.00
CA GLN A 109 17.06 -15.03 9.50
C GLN A 109 17.77 -15.49 10.78
N LYS A 110 17.05 -16.07 11.75
CA LYS A 110 17.64 -16.64 12.97
C LYS A 110 18.55 -17.83 12.69
N ALA A 111 18.29 -18.58 11.61
CA ALA A 111 19.13 -19.66 11.14
C ALA A 111 20.33 -19.18 10.29
N GLY A 112 20.54 -17.86 10.15
CA GLY A 112 21.59 -17.28 9.33
C GLY A 112 21.34 -17.39 7.82
N LYS A 113 20.09 -17.63 7.41
CA LYS A 113 19.66 -17.72 6.01
C LYS A 113 18.88 -16.47 5.59
N GLU A 114 18.84 -16.21 4.29
CA GLU A 114 17.97 -15.17 3.73
C GLU A 114 16.50 -15.51 3.95
N ALA A 115 15.69 -14.47 4.20
CA ALA A 115 14.25 -14.61 4.31
C ALA A 115 13.64 -15.07 2.96
N TYR A 116 12.56 -15.85 3.03
CA TYR A 116 11.87 -16.33 1.82
C TYR A 116 11.11 -15.20 1.10
N ILE A 117 10.83 -14.11 1.83
CA ILE A 117 10.24 -12.86 1.32
C ILE A 117 11.11 -11.67 1.76
N ALA A 118 11.27 -10.69 0.88
CA ALA A 118 11.94 -9.42 1.19
C ALA A 118 11.03 -8.57 2.09
N ALA A 119 11.11 -8.80 3.41
CA ALA A 119 10.21 -8.18 4.38
C ALA A 119 10.35 -6.65 4.46
N ASP A 120 11.51 -6.11 4.09
CA ASP A 120 11.79 -4.69 3.96
C ASP A 120 11.09 -4.02 2.77
N ALA A 121 10.66 -4.81 1.78
CA ALA A 121 9.87 -4.33 0.64
C ALA A 121 8.38 -4.17 0.97
N TYR A 122 7.92 -4.63 2.14
CA TYR A 122 6.51 -4.61 2.53
C TYR A 122 6.32 -3.94 3.90
N SER A 123 5.15 -3.34 4.08
CA SER A 123 4.78 -2.72 5.34
C SER A 123 4.64 -3.80 6.43
N THR A 124 5.25 -3.54 7.59
CA THR A 124 5.19 -4.43 8.76
C THR A 124 4.83 -3.65 10.01
N ARG A 125 4.19 -4.34 10.95
CA ARG A 125 3.85 -3.83 12.27
C ARG A 125 4.45 -4.74 13.32
N GLU A 126 4.86 -4.15 14.45
CA GLU A 126 5.20 -4.91 15.64
C GLU A 126 4.09 -4.80 16.69
N ASN A 127 3.65 -5.94 17.19
CA ASN A 127 2.57 -6.05 18.17
C ASN A 127 2.98 -7.08 19.25
N LYS A 128 3.11 -6.62 20.51
CA LYS A 128 3.56 -7.44 21.64
C LYS A 128 4.87 -8.20 21.35
N GLY A 129 5.84 -7.55 20.69
CA GLY A 129 7.15 -8.14 20.34
C GLY A 129 7.12 -9.13 19.18
N LYS A 130 5.99 -9.27 18.47
CA LYS A 130 5.86 -10.10 17.26
C LYS A 130 5.62 -9.20 16.06
N LYS A 131 6.30 -9.49 14.95
CA LYS A 131 6.09 -8.78 13.69
C LYS A 131 5.02 -9.47 12.84
N GLU A 132 4.28 -8.66 12.10
CA GLU A 132 3.22 -9.08 11.18
C GLU A 132 3.22 -8.19 9.93
N PHE A 133 2.78 -8.74 8.80
CA PHE A 133 2.61 -7.97 7.57
C PHE A 133 1.35 -7.13 7.66
N VAL A 134 1.40 -5.88 7.19
CA VAL A 134 0.23 -5.01 7.11
C VAL A 134 -0.03 -4.59 5.68
N ASP A 135 -1.30 -4.38 5.37
CA ASP A 135 -1.76 -3.90 4.09
C ASP A 135 -1.54 -2.38 3.94
N PRO A 136 -1.83 -1.79 2.77
CA PRO A 136 -1.62 -0.36 2.53
C PRO A 136 -2.52 0.58 3.35
N TRP A 137 -3.48 0.03 4.10
CA TRP A 137 -4.32 0.75 5.07
C TRP A 137 -3.89 0.48 6.51
N GLU A 138 -2.69 -0.09 6.69
CA GLU A 138 -2.06 -0.41 7.98
C GLU A 138 -2.80 -1.50 8.77
N ASN A 139 -3.74 -2.20 8.12
CA ASN A 139 -4.44 -3.32 8.72
C ASN A 139 -3.59 -4.59 8.56
N PRO A 140 -3.43 -5.41 9.61
CA PRO A 140 -2.71 -6.67 9.48
C PRO A 140 -3.46 -7.60 8.54
N TYR A 141 -2.75 -8.21 7.59
CA TYR A 141 -3.35 -9.25 6.74
C TYR A 141 -3.89 -10.40 7.59
N ARG A 142 -4.93 -11.08 7.10
CA ARG A 142 -5.44 -12.33 7.68
C ARG A 142 -4.94 -13.50 6.86
N TYR A 143 -4.18 -14.40 7.48
CA TYR A 143 -3.66 -15.62 6.86
C TYR A 143 -4.30 -16.86 7.49
N ARG A 144 -4.80 -17.77 6.66
CA ARG A 144 -5.35 -19.05 7.10
C ARG A 144 -5.02 -20.17 6.14
N ASN A 145 -4.37 -21.22 6.61
CA ASN A 145 -4.18 -22.44 5.83
C ASN A 145 -5.39 -23.38 6.02
N TRP A 146 -6.00 -23.82 4.92
CA TRP A 146 -7.14 -24.75 4.90
C TRP A 146 -6.82 -26.12 4.30
N ALA A 147 -5.60 -26.32 3.78
CA ALA A 147 -5.11 -27.62 3.32
C ALA A 147 -5.01 -28.63 4.47
N GLN A 148 -4.76 -28.14 5.69
CA GLN A 148 -4.81 -28.93 6.91
C GLN A 148 -5.93 -28.38 7.80
N PRO A 149 -7.12 -28.99 7.81
CA PRO A 149 -8.23 -28.48 8.61
C PRO A 149 -7.86 -28.55 10.09
N ALA A 150 -7.59 -27.39 10.70
CA ALA A 150 -7.53 -27.29 12.16
C ALA A 150 -8.93 -27.64 12.71
N LYS A 151 -9.00 -28.50 13.74
CA LYS A 151 -10.27 -28.87 14.39
C LYS A 151 -10.97 -27.63 14.98
N GLY A 152 -11.89 -27.01 14.24
CA GLY A 152 -12.87 -26.05 14.79
C GLY A 152 -12.62 -24.55 14.55
N ALA A 153 -12.23 -24.11 13.35
CA ALA A 153 -12.35 -22.69 13.00
C ALA A 153 -13.83 -22.29 12.85
N LYS A 154 -14.42 -21.68 13.88
CA LYS A 154 -15.76 -21.06 13.81
C LYS A 154 -15.59 -19.56 13.51
N GLY A 155 -16.48 -18.99 12.70
CA GLY A 155 -16.52 -17.53 12.43
C GLY A 155 -15.60 -17.02 11.31
N TYR A 156 -14.96 -17.89 10.53
CA TYR A 156 -14.10 -17.49 9.40
C TYR A 156 -14.78 -17.84 8.08
N LYS A 157 -14.83 -16.88 7.15
CA LYS A 157 -15.21 -17.16 5.76
C LYS A 157 -14.02 -17.84 5.06
N LYS A 158 -14.26 -19.03 4.53
CA LYS A 158 -13.30 -19.78 3.73
C LYS A 158 -13.44 -19.37 2.27
N TYR A 159 -12.35 -18.95 1.64
CA TYR A 159 -12.38 -18.48 0.25
C TYR A 159 -11.79 -19.49 -0.72
N ASN A 160 -10.72 -20.18 -0.33
CA ASN A 160 -9.98 -21.14 -1.15
C ASN A 160 -9.97 -22.53 -0.48
N GLU A 161 -10.39 -23.55 -1.22
CA GLU A 161 -10.40 -24.93 -0.72
C GLU A 161 -9.06 -25.62 -0.94
N GLY A 162 -8.62 -26.42 0.04
CA GLY A 162 -7.41 -27.23 -0.06
C GLY A 162 -6.09 -26.46 -0.12
N THR A 163 -6.11 -25.14 0.08
CA THR A 163 -4.93 -24.27 0.01
C THR A 163 -4.87 -23.33 1.22
N TYR A 164 -4.79 -22.02 1.00
CA TYR A 164 -4.78 -21.01 2.04
C TYR A 164 -5.52 -19.75 1.58
N ASP A 165 -6.04 -19.02 2.55
CA ASP A 165 -6.62 -17.71 2.40
C ASP A 165 -5.63 -16.68 2.91
N LEU A 166 -5.43 -15.63 2.11
CA LEU A 166 -4.72 -14.43 2.50
C LEU A 166 -5.61 -13.23 2.12
N VAL A 167 -5.96 -12.43 3.12
CA VAL A 167 -6.99 -11.40 2.99
C VAL A 167 -6.46 -10.06 3.53
N SER A 168 -6.62 -9.00 2.75
CA SER A 168 -6.54 -7.61 3.20
C SER A 168 -7.95 -7.16 3.56
N ALA A 169 -8.12 -6.54 4.73
CA ALA A 169 -9.40 -5.95 5.13
C ALA A 169 -9.77 -4.72 4.28
N GLY A 170 -8.82 -4.18 3.52
CA GLY A 170 -9.09 -3.04 2.66
C GLY A 170 -9.23 -1.73 3.44
N PRO A 171 -9.82 -0.70 2.80
CA PRO A 171 -10.01 0.62 3.38
C PRO A 171 -10.78 0.68 4.71
N ASP A 172 -11.76 -0.19 4.91
CA ASP A 172 -12.63 -0.12 6.09
C ASP A 172 -12.03 -0.79 7.34
N GLY A 173 -11.02 -1.65 7.15
CA GLY A 173 -10.30 -2.37 8.20
C GLY A 173 -11.10 -3.52 8.84
N ASN A 174 -12.28 -3.85 8.32
CA ASN A 174 -13.09 -4.96 8.77
C ASN A 174 -12.97 -6.11 7.78
N PHE A 175 -12.86 -7.33 8.29
CA PHE A 175 -12.87 -8.50 7.42
C PHE A 175 -14.28 -8.95 7.09
N ASP A 176 -14.38 -9.74 6.02
CA ASP A 176 -15.60 -10.37 5.55
C ASP A 176 -16.62 -9.37 4.98
N THR A 177 -16.12 -8.24 4.50
CA THR A 177 -16.84 -7.13 3.84
C THR A 177 -16.63 -7.16 2.31
N GLU A 178 -17.21 -6.20 1.59
CA GLU A 178 -17.13 -6.13 0.13
C GLU A 178 -15.80 -5.55 -0.39
N ASP A 179 -15.07 -4.81 0.45
CA ASP A 179 -13.79 -4.18 0.09
C ASP A 179 -12.56 -5.05 0.37
N ASP A 180 -12.78 -6.24 0.95
CA ASP A 180 -11.77 -7.27 1.14
C ASP A 180 -11.03 -7.59 -0.17
N VAL A 181 -9.70 -7.59 -0.12
CA VAL A 181 -8.86 -8.11 -1.20
C VAL A 181 -8.40 -9.51 -0.82
N ILE A 182 -8.72 -10.51 -1.65
CA ILE A 182 -8.49 -11.94 -1.34
C ILE A 182 -7.62 -12.56 -2.44
N ASN A 183 -6.64 -13.36 -2.03
CA ASN A 183 -5.77 -14.09 -2.97
C ASN A 183 -6.57 -14.97 -3.94
N GLY A 184 -6.21 -14.90 -5.22
CA GLY A 184 -6.84 -15.69 -6.29
C GLY A 184 -8.24 -15.23 -6.71
N LYS A 185 -8.76 -14.13 -6.15
CA LYS A 185 -10.05 -13.52 -6.54
C LYS A 185 -9.85 -12.17 -7.22
N LYS A 186 -10.60 -11.91 -8.29
CA LYS A 186 -10.51 -10.69 -9.09
C LYS A 186 -11.52 -9.64 -8.69
#